data_AF-A0A2P2D7G6-F1
#
_entry.id   AF-A0A2P2D7G6-F1
#
_cell.length_a   1.000
_cell.length_b   1.000
_cell.length_c   1.000
_cell.angle_alpha   90.00
_cell.angle_beta   90.00
_cell.angle_gamma   90.00
#
_symmetry.space_group_name_H-M   'P 1'
#
loop_
_entity.id
_entity.type
_entity.pdbx_description
1 polymer ?
#
loop_
_entity_poly.entity_id
_entity_poly.type
_entity_poly.pdbx_seq_one_letter_code
_entity_poly.pdbx_strand_id
1 'polypeptide(L)'
;MNQKKLKFKIIYLSILFIALFSLIDRVVLDNLLFGFPNELEWDTSPWFNFLEKRRRIQFSENEKGTLIVGSSVALYSSLPERMNERLKGASIRTEFYSHPALTPSDFYFYKEDIASKQPKLVFFVLNPADLQLDFLITEKESEDRLAQYKQNLLYQEKSIIDFQNLEYSEKVLDDVSAKTRHQNRMIYPAQYLREKYESILKTGKSAFLSILSRSLFLVVRYRSFLYDPMDAWIENHLRSGRSYHYYTGIIPEEGIYLRGWAKPEFSIDCELKNGVFEESVFFQEKGTTLRIWGEGKPILFDKTFPKSGWHTIKFNVPEKSDKTKLRIASDKKISSLQVDSRIFGTEEIYGIRLSQNFCRNEIRKHISYIRIPGLDDSRISNMDDVTYSKDYTERIYGYKGESSKMSRLVTLRMAKIKLASSPKFFVWSELEYLKKAVEYLESQGIQVVLVNSPENPFEREVYETSPWYKGYISYLENLGKDKYTFKNAVSDFKDKKSFLDPHHLTYQASEKSSDLFADWILETLTEK
;
A
#
# COMPACT_ATOMS: atom_id res chain seq x y z
N MET A 1 54.92 -24.59 -8.68
CA MET A 1 53.48 -24.94 -8.69
C MET A 1 52.85 -24.36 -9.96
N ASN A 2 52.19 -25.17 -10.79
CA ASN A 2 51.68 -24.73 -12.10
C ASN A 2 50.63 -23.61 -11.92
N GLN A 3 50.87 -22.43 -12.52
CA GLN A 3 50.01 -21.24 -12.40
C GLN A 3 48.55 -21.54 -12.77
N LYS A 4 48.31 -22.46 -13.72
CA LYS A 4 46.96 -22.94 -14.06
C LYS A 4 46.29 -23.71 -12.91
N LYS A 5 47.03 -24.57 -12.21
CA LYS A 5 46.52 -25.31 -11.03
C LYS A 5 46.19 -24.36 -9.87
N LEU A 6 47.01 -23.32 -9.66
CA LEU A 6 46.72 -22.30 -8.65
C LEU A 6 45.46 -21.50 -8.98
N LYS A 7 45.32 -21.00 -10.23
CA LYS A 7 44.12 -20.29 -10.69
C LYS A 7 42.86 -21.15 -10.54
N PHE A 8 42.92 -22.42 -10.94
CA PHE A 8 41.82 -23.36 -10.76
C PHE A 8 41.46 -23.56 -9.29
N LYS A 9 42.46 -23.77 -8.42
CA LYS A 9 42.24 -23.92 -6.97
C LYS A 9 41.58 -22.67 -6.37
N ILE A 10 42.01 -21.47 -6.77
CA ILE A 10 41.39 -20.21 -6.32
C ILE A 10 39.93 -20.13 -6.77
N ILE A 11 39.65 -20.38 -8.05
CA ILE A 11 38.27 -20.35 -8.58
C ILE A 11 37.39 -21.35 -7.85
N TYR A 12 37.87 -22.59 -7.68
CA TYR A 12 37.15 -23.64 -6.97
C TYR A 12 36.85 -23.25 -5.52
N LEU A 13 37.85 -22.76 -4.78
CA LEU A 13 37.66 -22.30 -3.40
C LEU A 13 36.68 -21.12 -3.34
N SER A 14 36.76 -20.15 -4.24
CA SER A 14 35.82 -19.02 -4.28
C SER A 14 34.39 -19.49 -4.51
N ILE A 15 34.16 -20.42 -5.45
CA ILE A 15 32.82 -20.99 -5.69
C ILE A 15 32.33 -21.73 -4.45
N LEU A 16 33.19 -22.52 -3.79
CA LEU A 16 32.85 -23.23 -2.57
C LEU A 16 32.46 -22.28 -1.43
N PHE A 17 33.22 -21.21 -1.21
CA PHE A 17 32.91 -20.20 -0.20
C PHE A 17 31.62 -19.46 -0.51
N ILE A 18 31.38 -19.10 -1.78
CA ILE A 18 30.13 -18.46 -2.22
C ILE A 18 28.94 -19.39 -1.98
N ALA A 19 29.06 -20.67 -2.34
CA ALA A 19 28.01 -21.66 -2.13
C ALA A 19 27.73 -21.88 -0.64
N LEU A 20 28.77 -22.00 0.18
CA LEU A 20 28.66 -22.16 1.62
C LEU A 20 28.02 -20.94 2.27
N PHE A 21 28.44 -19.73 1.90
CA PHE A 21 27.84 -18.50 2.42
C PHE A 21 26.37 -18.38 1.99
N SER A 22 26.04 -18.66 0.71
CA SER A 22 24.66 -18.67 0.23
C SER A 22 23.78 -19.66 1.00
N LEU A 23 24.31 -20.84 1.33
CA LEU A 23 23.60 -21.85 2.12
C LEU A 23 23.36 -21.37 3.56
N ILE A 24 24.40 -20.87 4.23
CA ILE A 24 24.30 -20.36 5.60
C ILE A 24 23.32 -19.18 5.65
N ASP A 25 23.45 -18.24 4.72
CA ASP A 25 22.56 -17.07 4.61
C ASP A 25 21.10 -17.50 4.42
N ARG A 26 20.82 -18.49 3.56
CA ARG A 26 19.46 -19.00 3.34
C ARG A 26 18.86 -19.73 4.53
N VAL A 27 19.66 -20.38 5.35
CA VAL A 27 19.17 -21.10 6.54
C VAL A 27 19.08 -20.18 7.75
N VAL A 28 20.12 -19.39 8.01
CA VAL A 28 20.23 -18.57 9.21
C VAL A 28 19.41 -17.29 9.07
N LEU A 29 19.60 -16.52 7.99
CA LEU A 29 18.94 -15.23 7.86
C LEU A 29 17.43 -15.39 7.74
N ASP A 30 16.99 -16.39 6.99
CA ASP A 30 15.57 -16.63 6.76
C ASP A 30 14.83 -16.93 8.07
N ASN A 31 15.39 -17.82 8.90
CA ASN A 31 14.84 -18.15 10.20
C ASN A 31 14.93 -16.98 11.20
N LEU A 32 16.04 -16.24 11.21
CA LEU A 32 16.19 -15.09 12.11
C LEU A 32 15.23 -13.96 11.74
N LEU A 33 15.15 -13.60 10.45
CA LEU A 33 14.35 -12.47 9.98
C LEU A 33 12.85 -12.74 10.10
N PHE A 34 12.38 -13.90 9.65
CA PHE A 34 10.95 -14.24 9.65
C PHE A 34 10.48 -14.97 10.92
N GLY A 35 11.41 -15.34 11.81
CA GLY A 35 11.11 -15.83 13.15
C GLY A 35 11.02 -14.71 14.21
N PHE A 36 11.50 -13.49 13.90
CA PHE A 36 11.42 -12.36 14.82
C PHE A 36 9.99 -11.77 14.86
N PRO A 37 9.48 -11.32 16.02
CA PRO A 37 8.18 -10.69 16.11
C PRO A 37 8.05 -9.46 15.21
N ASN A 38 7.01 -9.44 14.38
CA ASN A 38 6.62 -8.25 13.62
C ASN A 38 5.68 -7.40 14.47
N GLU A 39 6.26 -6.60 15.37
CA GLU A 39 5.48 -5.62 16.13
C GLU A 39 5.31 -4.35 15.32
N LEU A 40 4.24 -3.59 15.62
CA LEU A 40 3.94 -2.33 14.92
C LEU A 40 3.91 -2.53 13.40
N GLU A 41 3.11 -3.48 12.91
CA GLU A 41 3.18 -3.93 11.51
C GLU A 41 2.94 -2.82 10.46
N TRP A 42 2.33 -1.70 10.84
CA TRP A 42 2.18 -0.53 9.98
C TRP A 42 3.46 0.34 9.85
N ASP A 43 4.45 0.10 10.72
CA ASP A 43 5.73 0.80 10.77
C ASP A 43 6.89 -0.02 10.20
N THR A 44 6.70 -1.33 10.01
CA THR A 44 7.64 -2.18 9.29
C THR A 44 7.42 -2.10 7.78
N SER A 45 8.45 -2.42 6.99
CA SER A 45 8.33 -2.34 5.53
C SER A 45 7.16 -3.18 5.00
N PRO A 46 6.32 -2.64 4.10
CA PRO A 46 5.27 -3.41 3.44
C PRO A 46 5.80 -4.63 2.68
N TRP A 47 7.09 -4.64 2.30
CA TRP A 47 7.75 -5.79 1.69
C TRP A 47 8.02 -6.91 2.68
N PHE A 48 8.45 -6.55 3.89
CA PHE A 48 8.61 -7.52 4.98
C PHE A 48 7.25 -8.12 5.33
N ASN A 49 6.23 -7.28 5.52
CA ASN A 49 4.86 -7.71 5.82
C ASN A 49 4.31 -8.66 4.76
N PHE A 50 4.51 -8.35 3.47
CA PHE A 50 4.09 -9.24 2.39
C PHE A 50 4.80 -10.60 2.42
N LEU A 51 6.13 -10.60 2.58
CA LEU A 51 6.91 -11.83 2.64
C LEU A 51 6.57 -12.68 3.86
N GLU A 52 6.28 -12.05 4.99
CA GLU A 52 5.87 -12.71 6.22
C GLU A 52 4.45 -13.30 6.07
N LYS A 53 3.49 -12.48 5.63
CA LYS A 53 2.09 -12.89 5.45
C LYS A 53 1.99 -14.07 4.49
N ARG A 54 2.62 -13.99 3.31
CA ARG A 54 2.53 -15.07 2.31
C ARG A 54 3.10 -16.40 2.80
N ARG A 55 4.05 -16.41 3.73
CA ARG A 55 4.59 -17.66 4.31
C ARG A 55 3.55 -18.36 5.18
N ARG A 56 2.70 -17.59 5.85
CA ARG A 56 1.66 -18.08 6.77
C ARG A 56 0.36 -18.49 6.09
N ILE A 57 0.17 -18.12 4.82
CA ILE A 57 -1.00 -18.56 4.06
C ILE A 57 -0.94 -20.07 3.88
N GLN A 58 -1.91 -20.75 4.50
CA GLN A 58 -2.20 -22.16 4.36
C GLN A 58 -3.72 -22.31 4.45
N PHE A 59 -4.33 -23.05 3.52
CA PHE A 59 -5.75 -23.39 3.57
C PHE A 59 -5.92 -24.83 4.01
N SER A 60 -6.93 -25.09 4.83
CA SER A 60 -7.32 -26.45 5.19
C SER A 60 -8.05 -27.14 4.03
N GLU A 61 -8.06 -28.48 4.01
CA GLU A 61 -8.63 -29.25 2.89
C GLU A 61 -10.12 -28.97 2.64
N ASN A 62 -10.86 -28.62 3.70
CA ASN A 62 -12.28 -28.28 3.66
C ASN A 62 -12.54 -26.80 3.33
N GLU A 63 -11.50 -25.95 3.33
CA GLU A 63 -11.62 -24.55 2.95
C GLU A 63 -11.49 -24.39 1.43
N LYS A 64 -12.46 -23.69 0.84
CA LYS A 64 -12.31 -23.12 -0.50
C LYS A 64 -11.45 -21.86 -0.38
N GLY A 65 -10.14 -22.05 -0.32
CA GLY A 65 -9.19 -20.96 -0.18
C GLY A 65 -9.20 -20.01 -1.37
N THR A 66 -9.32 -18.71 -1.10
CA THR A 66 -9.33 -17.65 -2.11
C THR A 66 -8.23 -16.65 -1.80
N LEU A 67 -7.39 -16.33 -2.79
CA LEU A 67 -6.38 -15.29 -2.67
C LEU A 67 -6.86 -13.99 -3.32
N ILE A 68 -6.94 -12.93 -2.54
CA ILE A 68 -7.14 -11.58 -3.06
C ILE A 68 -5.77 -11.03 -3.44
N VAL A 69 -5.54 -10.82 -4.74
CA VAL A 69 -4.25 -10.46 -5.30
C VAL A 69 -4.34 -9.09 -5.97
N GLY A 70 -3.36 -8.23 -5.77
CA GLY A 70 -3.25 -6.94 -6.46
C GLY A 70 -2.37 -5.94 -5.72
N SER A 71 -2.32 -4.72 -6.23
CA SER A 71 -1.50 -3.64 -5.69
C SER A 71 -2.12 -3.00 -4.43
N SER A 72 -1.71 -1.77 -4.09
CA SER A 72 -2.44 -0.95 -3.14
C SER A 72 -3.91 -0.78 -3.51
N VAL A 73 -4.28 -0.86 -4.80
CA VAL A 73 -5.68 -0.86 -5.20
C VAL A 73 -6.45 -2.01 -4.54
N ALA A 74 -5.92 -3.23 -4.53
CA ALA A 74 -6.53 -4.35 -3.83
C ALA A 74 -6.60 -4.11 -2.31
N LEU A 75 -5.50 -3.61 -1.72
CA LEU A 75 -5.41 -3.33 -0.28
C LEU A 75 -6.42 -2.27 0.20
N TYR A 76 -6.81 -1.33 -0.68
CA TYR A 76 -7.78 -0.28 -0.37
C TYR A 76 -9.20 -0.58 -0.89
N SER A 77 -9.41 -1.63 -1.69
CA SER A 77 -10.75 -2.00 -2.19
C SER A 77 -11.27 -3.30 -1.58
N SER A 78 -10.48 -3.99 -0.76
CA SER A 78 -10.84 -5.29 -0.20
C SER A 78 -10.62 -5.31 1.30
N LEU A 79 -11.56 -5.91 2.02
CA LEU A 79 -11.51 -6.16 3.46
C LEU A 79 -11.77 -7.67 3.68
N PRO A 80 -10.73 -8.52 3.66
CA PRO A 80 -10.88 -9.97 3.82
C PRO A 80 -11.64 -10.37 5.07
N GLU A 81 -11.51 -9.64 6.18
CA GLU A 81 -12.25 -9.89 7.42
C GLU A 81 -13.76 -9.81 7.17
N ARG A 82 -14.21 -8.74 6.51
CA ARG A 82 -15.62 -8.56 6.13
C ARG A 82 -16.09 -9.61 5.12
N MET A 83 -15.27 -9.90 4.11
CA MET A 83 -15.59 -10.95 3.13
C MET A 83 -15.72 -12.32 3.81
N ASN A 84 -14.84 -12.64 4.75
CA ASN A 84 -14.83 -13.91 5.47
C ASN A 84 -16.07 -14.07 6.38
N GLU A 85 -16.53 -13.00 7.03
CA GLU A 85 -17.78 -13.02 7.78
C GLU A 85 -18.98 -13.39 6.89
N ARG A 86 -19.06 -12.79 5.70
CA ARG A 86 -20.12 -13.05 4.73
C ARG A 86 -20.05 -14.44 4.08
N LEU A 87 -18.83 -14.93 3.84
CA LEU A 87 -18.56 -16.18 3.14
C LEU A 87 -18.47 -17.41 4.04
N LYS A 88 -18.54 -17.22 5.37
CA LYS A 88 -18.41 -18.28 6.38
C LYS A 88 -19.33 -19.48 6.13
N GLY A 89 -20.56 -19.24 5.67
CA GLY A 89 -21.54 -20.30 5.38
C GLY A 89 -21.16 -21.22 4.20
N ALA A 90 -20.28 -20.76 3.30
CA ALA A 90 -19.85 -21.50 2.11
C ALA A 90 -18.48 -22.18 2.28
N SER A 91 -17.89 -22.14 3.49
CA SER A 91 -16.52 -22.61 3.77
C SER A 91 -15.47 -21.98 2.86
N ILE A 92 -15.68 -20.73 2.44
CA ILE A 92 -14.71 -19.95 1.67
C ILE A 92 -13.95 -19.04 2.63
N ARG A 93 -12.62 -19.06 2.55
CA ARG A 93 -11.76 -18.12 3.27
C ARG A 93 -10.90 -17.35 2.29
N THR A 94 -10.99 -16.03 2.38
CA THR A 94 -10.20 -15.06 1.64
C THR A 94 -8.97 -14.64 2.45
N GLU A 95 -7.83 -14.56 1.78
CA GLU A 95 -6.57 -14.07 2.33
C GLU A 95 -5.91 -13.13 1.32
N PHE A 96 -5.28 -12.06 1.81
CA PHE A 96 -4.46 -11.22 0.94
C PHE A 96 -3.19 -11.93 0.50
N TYR A 97 -2.91 -11.84 -0.80
CA TYR A 97 -1.61 -12.04 -1.41
C TYR A 97 -1.29 -10.77 -2.22
N SER A 98 -1.10 -9.67 -1.49
CA SER A 98 -1.01 -8.33 -2.08
C SER A 98 0.08 -7.50 -1.43
N HIS A 99 0.64 -6.58 -2.20
CA HIS A 99 1.58 -5.57 -1.71
C HIS A 99 1.39 -4.25 -2.46
N PRO A 100 1.84 -3.10 -1.93
CA PRO A 100 1.41 -1.78 -2.42
C PRO A 100 1.63 -1.49 -3.91
N ALA A 101 2.56 -2.15 -4.57
CA ALA A 101 2.83 -1.91 -5.99
C ALA A 101 2.94 -3.20 -6.82
N LEU A 102 2.07 -4.18 -6.53
CA LEU A 102 1.99 -5.44 -7.26
C LEU A 102 1.46 -5.21 -8.67
N THR A 103 2.36 -5.24 -9.65
CA THR A 103 2.02 -5.13 -11.08
C THR A 103 1.69 -6.49 -11.69
N PRO A 104 1.08 -6.55 -12.88
CA PRO A 104 0.93 -7.80 -13.61
C PRO A 104 2.21 -8.63 -13.80
N SER A 105 3.36 -7.99 -14.01
CA SER A 105 4.65 -8.68 -14.06
C SER A 105 5.03 -9.29 -12.71
N ASP A 106 4.78 -8.62 -11.58
CA ASP A 106 4.93 -9.22 -10.25
C ASP A 106 4.03 -10.46 -10.11
N PHE A 107 2.74 -10.34 -10.44
CA PHE A 107 1.78 -11.45 -10.40
C PHE A 107 2.28 -12.67 -11.18
N TYR A 108 2.81 -12.45 -12.39
CA TYR A 108 3.42 -13.52 -13.19
C TYR A 108 4.64 -14.15 -12.52
N PHE A 109 5.53 -13.38 -11.91
CA PHE A 109 6.68 -13.97 -11.20
C PHE A 109 6.26 -14.72 -9.92
N TYR A 110 5.09 -14.41 -9.38
CA TYR A 110 4.58 -14.98 -8.13
C TYR A 110 3.73 -16.23 -8.34
N LYS A 111 3.34 -16.51 -9.59
CA LYS A 111 2.38 -17.57 -9.96
C LYS A 111 2.67 -18.95 -9.36
N GLU A 112 3.94 -19.36 -9.27
CA GLU A 112 4.34 -20.65 -8.72
C GLU A 112 4.10 -20.71 -7.20
N ASP A 113 4.43 -19.64 -6.47
CA ASP A 113 4.19 -19.56 -5.02
C ASP A 113 2.69 -19.48 -4.73
N ILE A 114 1.94 -18.71 -5.52
CA ILE A 114 0.47 -18.65 -5.48
C ILE A 114 -0.12 -20.05 -5.66
N ALA A 115 0.28 -20.78 -6.71
CA ALA A 115 -0.20 -22.13 -6.95
C ALA A 115 0.19 -23.10 -5.84
N SER A 116 1.38 -22.94 -5.23
CA SER A 116 1.82 -23.77 -4.10
C SER A 116 0.94 -23.63 -2.86
N LYS A 117 0.19 -22.52 -2.72
CA LYS A 117 -0.81 -22.33 -1.65
C LYS A 117 -2.10 -23.11 -1.88
N GLN A 118 -2.23 -23.75 -3.04
CA GLN A 118 -3.41 -24.52 -3.47
C GLN A 118 -4.75 -23.79 -3.31
N PRO A 119 -4.86 -22.49 -3.71
CA PRO A 119 -6.14 -21.80 -3.67
C PRO A 119 -7.11 -22.44 -4.66
N LYS A 120 -8.41 -22.40 -4.35
CA LYS A 120 -9.47 -22.70 -5.32
C LYS A 120 -9.69 -21.55 -6.28
N LEU A 121 -9.49 -20.32 -5.82
CA LEU A 121 -9.68 -19.09 -6.59
C LEU A 121 -8.56 -18.09 -6.35
N VAL A 122 -8.09 -17.47 -7.42
CA VAL A 122 -7.32 -16.23 -7.40
C VAL A 122 -8.21 -15.09 -7.87
N PHE A 123 -8.44 -14.12 -7.00
CA PHE A 123 -9.24 -12.94 -7.25
C PHE A 123 -8.31 -11.74 -7.45
N PHE A 124 -7.97 -11.44 -8.69
CA PHE A 124 -6.99 -10.41 -9.05
C PHE A 124 -7.67 -9.06 -9.31
N VAL A 125 -7.43 -8.09 -8.41
CA VAL A 125 -7.95 -6.73 -8.51
C VAL A 125 -6.94 -5.87 -9.27
N LEU A 126 -7.33 -5.45 -10.48
CA LEU A 126 -6.50 -4.69 -11.39
C LEU A 126 -7.07 -3.29 -11.63
N ASN A 127 -6.22 -2.28 -11.65
CA ASN A 127 -6.54 -0.94 -12.15
C ASN A 127 -5.54 -0.53 -13.25
N PRO A 128 -5.91 0.38 -14.18
CA PRO A 128 -4.97 0.94 -15.14
C PRO A 128 -3.70 1.54 -14.52
N ALA A 129 -3.75 2.04 -13.27
CA ALA A 129 -2.58 2.51 -12.52
C ALA A 129 -1.51 1.42 -12.27
N ASP A 130 -1.87 0.14 -12.35
CA ASP A 130 -0.97 -1.01 -12.15
C ASP A 130 -0.20 -1.37 -13.42
N LEU A 131 -0.60 -0.83 -14.58
CA LEU A 131 -0.01 -1.14 -15.89
C LEU A 131 1.24 -0.30 -16.20
N GLN A 132 1.79 0.39 -15.21
CA GLN A 132 2.99 1.22 -15.33
C GLN A 132 2.90 2.29 -16.44
N LEU A 133 1.75 2.97 -16.52
CA LEU A 133 1.49 3.98 -17.57
C LEU A 133 2.51 5.13 -17.60
N ASP A 134 3.28 5.32 -16.53
CA ASP A 134 4.35 6.31 -16.42
C ASP A 134 5.38 6.20 -17.56
N PHE A 135 5.60 4.99 -18.12
CA PHE A 135 6.54 4.76 -19.23
C PHE A 135 5.99 5.12 -20.62
N LEU A 136 4.77 5.66 -20.70
CA LEU A 136 4.25 6.35 -21.90
C LEU A 136 4.65 7.83 -21.95
N ILE A 137 5.14 8.38 -20.82
CA ILE A 137 5.53 9.77 -20.68
C ILE A 137 7.05 9.88 -20.79
N THR A 138 7.50 10.74 -21.70
CA THR A 138 8.92 11.03 -21.91
C THR A 138 9.49 11.88 -20.77
N GLU A 139 10.81 11.88 -20.63
CA GLU A 139 11.51 12.75 -19.68
C GLU A 139 11.20 14.23 -19.93
N LYS A 140 11.19 14.63 -21.21
CA LYS A 140 10.82 15.99 -21.62
C LYS A 140 9.40 16.37 -21.17
N GLU A 141 8.41 15.53 -21.45
CA GLU A 141 7.02 15.77 -21.01
C GLU A 141 6.93 15.90 -19.47
N SER A 142 7.70 15.10 -18.72
CA SER A 142 7.78 15.22 -17.26
C SER A 142 8.43 16.52 -16.78
N GLU A 143 9.50 16.97 -17.44
CA GLU A 143 10.17 18.24 -17.14
C GLU A 143 9.27 19.44 -17.44
N ASP A 144 8.62 19.45 -18.60
CA ASP A 144 7.66 20.47 -19.00
C ASP A 144 6.48 20.53 -18.02
N ARG A 145 5.99 19.36 -17.55
CA ARG A 145 4.95 19.33 -16.52
C ARG A 145 5.43 19.88 -15.19
N LEU A 146 6.65 19.57 -14.78
CA LEU A 146 7.24 20.12 -13.55
C LEU A 146 7.35 21.64 -13.63
N ALA A 147 7.67 22.20 -14.80
CA ALA A 147 7.72 23.65 -15.03
C ALA A 147 6.33 24.30 -14.88
N GLN A 148 5.28 23.70 -15.48
CA GLN A 148 3.90 24.15 -15.30
C GLN A 148 3.45 24.07 -13.83
N TYR A 149 3.77 22.97 -13.14
CA TYR A 149 3.40 22.72 -11.76
C TYR A 149 4.01 23.76 -10.81
N LYS A 150 5.29 24.15 -11.03
CA LYS A 150 5.95 25.24 -10.29
C LYS A 150 5.31 26.61 -10.51
N GLN A 151 4.60 26.80 -11.62
CA GLN A 151 3.84 28.01 -11.94
C GLN A 151 2.38 27.93 -11.48
N ASN A 152 1.98 26.88 -10.75
CA ASN A 152 0.59 26.60 -10.37
C ASN A 152 -0.36 26.49 -11.58
N LEU A 153 0.15 26.08 -12.75
CA LEU A 153 -0.68 25.81 -13.93
C LEU A 153 -1.29 24.41 -13.81
N LEU A 154 -2.59 24.38 -13.47
CA LEU A 154 -3.37 23.16 -13.31
C LEU A 154 -4.13 22.83 -14.61
N TYR A 155 -4.29 21.54 -14.90
CA TYR A 155 -5.10 21.05 -16.02
C TYR A 155 -4.64 21.51 -17.42
N GLN A 156 -3.34 21.76 -17.60
CA GLN A 156 -2.73 22.15 -18.88
C GLN A 156 -1.84 21.06 -19.48
N GLU A 157 -2.05 19.80 -19.09
CA GLU A 157 -1.25 18.66 -19.56
C GLU A 157 -1.29 18.52 -21.09
N LYS A 158 -2.43 18.86 -21.72
CA LYS A 158 -2.60 18.75 -23.18
C LYS A 158 -1.64 19.63 -23.98
N SER A 159 -1.11 20.72 -23.41
CA SER A 159 -0.21 21.62 -24.14
C SER A 159 1.23 21.12 -24.20
N ILE A 160 1.57 20.08 -23.43
CA ILE A 160 2.94 19.54 -23.31
C ILE A 160 3.04 18.08 -23.77
N ILE A 161 1.93 17.36 -23.88
CA ILE A 161 1.91 15.97 -24.34
C ILE A 161 2.21 15.90 -25.84
N ASP A 162 3.15 15.02 -26.21
CA ASP A 162 3.41 14.66 -27.59
C ASP A 162 2.45 13.55 -28.04
N PHE A 163 1.33 13.95 -28.65
CA PHE A 163 0.32 13.03 -29.16
C PHE A 163 0.76 12.23 -30.38
N GLN A 164 1.88 12.55 -31.02
CA GLN A 164 2.42 11.77 -32.14
C GLN A 164 3.23 10.57 -31.65
N ASN A 165 3.82 10.67 -30.47
CA ASN A 165 4.64 9.61 -29.88
C ASN A 165 3.87 8.79 -28.83
N LEU A 166 3.10 7.79 -29.27
CA LEU A 166 2.33 6.89 -28.39
C LEU A 166 3.11 5.64 -27.92
N GLU A 167 4.44 5.65 -28.00
CA GLU A 167 5.26 4.47 -27.71
C GLU A 167 5.44 4.23 -26.20
N TYR A 168 5.23 2.99 -25.76
CA TYR A 168 5.57 2.54 -24.42
C TYR A 168 7.06 2.19 -24.33
N SER A 169 7.80 2.82 -23.42
CA SER A 169 9.25 2.62 -23.35
C SER A 169 9.67 1.41 -22.52
N GLU A 170 9.68 0.22 -23.14
CA GLU A 170 10.20 -1.02 -22.52
C GLU A 170 11.66 -0.87 -22.09
N LYS A 171 12.47 -0.12 -22.84
CA LYS A 171 13.88 0.12 -22.53
C LYS A 171 14.03 0.91 -21.23
N VAL A 172 13.23 1.96 -21.04
CA VAL A 172 13.29 2.78 -19.82
C VAL A 172 12.77 1.97 -18.63
N LEU A 173 11.69 1.18 -18.81
CA LEU A 173 11.26 0.22 -17.81
C LEU A 173 12.41 -0.71 -17.43
N ASP A 174 13.04 -1.38 -18.40
CA ASP A 174 14.13 -2.33 -18.11
C ASP A 174 15.31 -1.67 -17.40
N ASP A 175 15.72 -0.47 -17.82
CA ASP A 175 16.80 0.30 -17.22
C ASP A 175 16.50 0.72 -15.79
N VAL A 176 15.35 1.38 -15.58
CA VAL A 176 14.86 1.79 -14.25
C VAL A 176 14.82 0.56 -13.37
N SER A 177 14.25 -0.51 -13.86
CA SER A 177 13.89 -1.63 -13.04
C SER A 177 15.14 -2.50 -12.75
N ALA A 178 16.19 -2.43 -13.57
CA ALA A 178 17.49 -3.05 -13.31
C ALA A 178 18.39 -2.22 -12.35
N LYS A 179 18.24 -0.89 -12.35
CA LYS A 179 19.06 0.03 -11.53
C LYS A 179 18.40 0.39 -10.20
N THR A 180 17.07 0.48 -10.18
CA THR A 180 16.28 0.88 -9.01
C THR A 180 15.77 -0.33 -8.24
N ARG A 181 15.16 -0.08 -7.07
CA ARG A 181 14.53 -1.11 -6.25
C ARG A 181 13.11 -1.42 -6.76
N HIS A 182 12.98 -1.82 -8.02
CA HIS A 182 11.71 -2.33 -8.53
C HIS A 182 11.42 -3.73 -7.96
N GLN A 183 10.15 -4.00 -7.66
CA GLN A 183 9.77 -4.89 -6.55
C GLN A 183 9.74 -6.39 -6.92
N ASN A 184 9.27 -6.77 -8.13
CA ASN A 184 9.50 -8.08 -8.76
C ASN A 184 10.96 -8.53 -8.67
N ARG A 185 11.88 -7.62 -8.95
CA ARG A 185 13.31 -7.91 -9.11
C ARG A 185 14.04 -8.03 -7.77
N MET A 186 13.39 -7.65 -6.68
CA MET A 186 13.82 -7.94 -5.30
C MET A 186 13.23 -9.25 -4.79
N ILE A 187 12.01 -9.64 -5.19
CA ILE A 187 11.33 -10.82 -4.63
C ILE A 187 11.58 -12.10 -5.46
N TYR A 188 11.78 -12.03 -6.78
CA TYR A 188 12.18 -13.19 -7.58
C TYR A 188 13.35 -12.86 -8.51
N PRO A 189 14.50 -12.43 -7.93
CA PRO A 189 15.65 -11.98 -8.72
C PRO A 189 16.20 -13.06 -9.66
N ALA A 190 16.13 -14.34 -9.28
CA ALA A 190 16.65 -15.43 -10.10
C ALA A 190 15.78 -15.70 -11.33
N GLN A 191 14.45 -15.76 -11.16
CA GLN A 191 13.48 -15.92 -12.23
C GLN A 191 13.55 -14.74 -13.19
N TYR A 192 13.60 -13.52 -12.64
CA TYR A 192 13.74 -12.32 -13.43
C TYR A 192 15.05 -12.30 -14.24
N LEU A 193 16.18 -12.64 -13.62
CA LEU A 193 17.47 -12.73 -14.30
C LEU A 193 17.47 -13.75 -15.44
N ARG A 194 16.84 -14.92 -15.21
CA ARG A 194 16.73 -15.97 -16.23
C ARG A 194 15.92 -15.49 -17.44
N GLU A 195 14.82 -14.80 -17.20
CA GLU A 195 13.93 -14.35 -18.29
C GLU A 195 14.48 -13.13 -19.04
N LYS A 196 15.16 -12.22 -18.35
CA LYS A 196 15.61 -10.92 -18.90
C LYS A 196 17.12 -10.82 -19.06
N TYR A 197 17.82 -11.95 -19.08
CA TYR A 197 19.28 -12.04 -19.08
C TYR A 197 19.95 -11.10 -20.09
N GLU A 198 19.52 -11.15 -21.36
CA GLU A 198 20.10 -10.32 -22.42
C GLU A 198 19.86 -8.82 -22.22
N SER A 199 18.65 -8.43 -21.80
CA SER A 199 18.31 -7.03 -21.54
C SER A 199 19.15 -6.46 -20.40
N ILE A 200 19.27 -7.22 -19.29
CA ILE A 200 20.08 -6.83 -18.12
C ILE A 200 21.56 -6.68 -18.49
N LEU A 201 22.11 -7.57 -19.31
CA LEU A 201 23.49 -7.45 -19.79
C LEU A 201 23.70 -6.19 -20.62
N LYS A 202 22.73 -5.82 -21.47
CA LYS A 202 22.75 -4.57 -22.25
C LYS A 202 22.69 -3.33 -21.35
N THR A 203 21.97 -3.38 -20.22
CA THR A 203 21.98 -2.30 -19.22
C THR A 203 23.36 -2.12 -18.57
N GLY A 204 24.10 -3.22 -18.38
CA GLY A 204 25.51 -3.19 -18.02
C GLY A 204 25.89 -4.16 -16.90
N LYS A 205 27.20 -4.37 -16.73
CA LYS A 205 27.78 -5.34 -15.78
C LYS A 205 27.34 -5.12 -14.33
N SER A 206 27.18 -3.86 -13.92
CA SER A 206 26.73 -3.52 -12.55
C SER A 206 25.31 -4.01 -12.27
N ALA A 207 24.39 -3.81 -13.23
CA ALA A 207 23.00 -4.29 -13.13
C ALA A 207 22.95 -5.82 -13.05
N PHE A 208 23.71 -6.50 -13.90
CA PHE A 208 23.82 -7.96 -13.88
C PHE A 208 24.32 -8.48 -12.52
N LEU A 209 25.43 -7.93 -12.01
CA LEU A 209 26.01 -8.34 -10.72
C LEU A 209 25.06 -8.04 -9.55
N SER A 210 24.34 -6.92 -9.61
CA SER A 210 23.33 -6.56 -8.60
C SER A 210 22.23 -7.63 -8.52
N ILE A 211 21.60 -7.99 -9.65
CA ILE A 211 20.51 -8.98 -9.67
C ILE A 211 21.04 -10.38 -9.33
N LEU A 212 22.22 -10.75 -9.84
CA LEU A 212 22.86 -12.02 -9.50
C LEU A 212 23.14 -12.12 -7.99
N SER A 213 23.68 -11.07 -7.36
CA SER A 213 23.95 -11.07 -5.93
C SER A 213 22.68 -11.21 -5.08
N ARG A 214 21.58 -10.56 -5.47
CA ARG A 214 20.25 -10.75 -4.84
C ARG A 214 19.67 -12.15 -5.05
N SER A 215 20.04 -12.80 -6.15
CA SER A 215 19.65 -14.19 -6.43
C SER A 215 20.39 -15.19 -5.54
N LEU A 216 21.66 -14.89 -5.22
CA LEU A 216 22.51 -15.77 -4.42
C LEU A 216 22.36 -15.53 -2.92
N PHE A 217 22.16 -14.28 -2.49
CA PHE A 217 22.25 -13.89 -1.08
C PHE A 217 20.99 -13.12 -0.62
N LEU A 218 20.26 -13.71 0.32
CA LEU A 218 19.15 -13.10 1.04
C LEU A 218 19.56 -11.83 1.79
N VAL A 219 20.75 -11.76 2.39
CA VAL A 219 21.20 -10.52 3.07
C VAL A 219 21.26 -9.33 2.10
N VAL A 220 21.66 -9.56 0.86
CA VAL A 220 21.68 -8.51 -0.18
C VAL A 220 20.26 -8.22 -0.65
N ARG A 221 19.45 -9.26 -0.80
CA ARG A 221 18.05 -9.19 -1.25
C ARG A 221 17.16 -8.45 -0.26
N TYR A 222 17.33 -8.63 1.04
CA TYR A 222 16.49 -8.08 2.10
C TYR A 222 17.11 -6.91 2.84
N ARG A 223 18.32 -6.48 2.45
CA ARG A 223 19.07 -5.37 3.07
C ARG A 223 18.23 -4.12 3.36
N SER A 224 17.25 -3.82 2.51
CA SER A 224 16.43 -2.61 2.63
C SER A 224 15.45 -2.60 3.79
N PHE A 225 15.09 -3.76 4.34
CA PHE A 225 14.13 -3.90 5.44
C PHE A 225 14.61 -4.91 6.50
N LEU A 226 15.89 -5.28 6.46
CA LEU A 226 16.45 -6.33 7.31
C LEU A 226 16.33 -5.98 8.80
N TYR A 227 16.42 -4.70 9.14
CA TYR A 227 16.41 -4.21 10.52
C TYR A 227 15.02 -3.79 11.00
N ASP A 228 14.05 -3.64 10.10
CA ASP A 228 12.73 -3.08 10.42
C ASP A 228 12.03 -3.81 11.59
N PRO A 229 12.00 -5.16 11.67
CA PRO A 229 11.34 -5.82 12.80
C PRO A 229 12.06 -5.55 14.13
N MET A 230 13.38 -5.41 14.12
CA MET A 230 14.18 -5.10 15.30
C MET A 230 13.97 -3.65 15.74
N ASP A 231 13.96 -2.72 14.78
CA ASP A 231 13.70 -1.31 15.03
C ASP A 231 12.27 -1.11 15.58
N ALA A 232 11.27 -1.79 15.01
CA ALA A 232 9.90 -1.76 15.52
C ALA A 232 9.78 -2.32 16.94
N TRP A 233 10.47 -3.42 17.24
CA TRP A 233 10.51 -3.98 18.61
C TRP A 233 11.19 -3.04 19.60
N ILE A 234 12.30 -2.40 19.21
CA ILE A 234 13.02 -1.39 20.03
C ILE A 234 12.13 -0.17 20.27
N GLU A 235 11.52 0.36 19.21
CA GLU A 235 10.58 1.46 19.31
C GLU A 235 9.49 1.09 20.29
N ASN A 236 8.87 -0.07 20.14
CA ASN A 236 7.76 -0.47 21.00
C ASN A 236 8.14 -0.64 22.49
N HIS A 237 9.24 -1.35 22.78
CA HIS A 237 9.58 -1.73 24.15
C HIS A 237 10.37 -0.65 24.91
N LEU A 238 11.06 0.23 24.19
CA LEU A 238 11.97 1.22 24.79
C LEU A 238 11.55 2.66 24.51
N ARG A 239 10.71 2.91 23.51
CA ARG A 239 10.26 4.26 23.12
C ARG A 239 8.72 4.32 23.18
N SER A 240 8.18 5.39 23.72
CA SER A 240 6.76 5.44 24.13
C SER A 240 5.76 5.65 22.95
N GLY A 241 5.92 4.95 21.82
CA GLY A 241 5.02 5.03 20.66
C GLY A 241 4.96 6.42 20.01
N ARG A 242 6.10 7.12 19.91
CA ARG A 242 6.19 8.53 19.45
C ARG A 242 6.56 8.69 17.97
N SER A 243 7.01 7.63 17.32
CA SER A 243 7.34 7.60 15.90
C SER A 243 6.56 6.46 15.26
N TYR A 244 5.52 6.79 14.51
CA TYR A 244 4.66 5.82 13.86
C TYR A 244 3.94 6.44 12.64
N HIS A 245 3.50 5.57 11.74
CA HIS A 245 2.74 5.89 10.53
C HIS A 245 1.22 5.83 10.78
N TYR A 246 0.75 4.82 11.51
CA TYR A 246 -0.67 4.59 11.79
C TYR A 246 -0.97 4.49 13.29
N TYR A 247 -2.02 5.16 13.71
CA TYR A 247 -2.57 5.08 15.06
C TYR A 247 -3.28 3.74 15.28
N THR A 248 -2.95 3.07 16.39
CA THR A 248 -3.47 1.74 16.76
C THR A 248 -4.04 1.70 18.18
N GLY A 249 -4.10 2.85 18.87
CA GLY A 249 -4.71 3.03 20.18
C GLY A 249 -6.22 2.85 20.16
N ILE A 250 -6.89 3.26 21.24
CA ILE A 250 -8.35 3.28 21.27
C ILE A 250 -8.85 4.47 20.45
N ILE A 251 -9.81 4.24 19.55
CA ILE A 251 -10.33 5.29 18.67
C ILE A 251 -11.27 6.19 19.51
N PRO A 252 -11.06 7.53 19.54
CA PRO A 252 -11.99 8.46 20.18
C PRO A 252 -13.39 8.42 19.57
N GLU A 253 -14.41 8.81 20.32
CA GLU A 253 -15.81 8.84 19.85
C GLU A 253 -16.00 9.76 18.63
N GLU A 254 -15.26 10.86 18.58
CA GLU A 254 -15.25 11.84 17.48
C GLU A 254 -14.33 11.42 16.31
N GLY A 255 -13.71 10.25 16.42
CA GLY A 255 -12.78 9.70 15.44
C GLY A 255 -11.35 10.24 15.56
N ILE A 256 -10.47 9.71 14.72
CA ILE A 256 -9.05 10.10 14.66
C ILE A 256 -8.54 10.09 13.23
N TYR A 257 -7.60 10.99 12.91
CA TYR A 257 -6.83 10.90 11.67
C TYR A 257 -5.76 9.82 11.82
N LEU A 258 -5.43 9.13 10.73
CA LEU A 258 -4.58 7.92 10.77
C LEU A 258 -3.20 8.15 11.35
N ARG A 259 -2.66 9.38 11.27
CA ARG A 259 -1.40 9.79 11.90
C ARG A 259 -1.51 10.07 13.41
N GLY A 260 -2.68 9.85 14.00
CA GLY A 260 -3.01 10.02 15.42
C GLY A 260 -3.35 11.43 15.85
N TRP A 261 -3.67 12.33 14.92
CA TRP A 261 -4.25 13.63 15.25
C TRP A 261 -5.70 13.44 15.69
N ALA A 262 -6.03 13.95 16.89
CA ALA A 262 -7.39 14.00 17.40
C ALA A 262 -8.03 15.36 17.11
N LYS A 263 -9.36 15.44 17.25
CA LYS A 263 -10.08 16.72 17.27
C LYS A 263 -9.64 17.57 18.49
N PRO A 264 -9.87 18.90 18.48
CA PRO A 264 -9.56 19.77 19.63
C PRO A 264 -10.18 19.34 20.94
N GLU A 265 -11.33 18.67 20.85
CA GLU A 265 -12.04 18.08 21.96
C GLU A 265 -12.52 16.69 21.54
N PHE A 266 -12.32 15.70 22.41
CA PHE A 266 -12.74 14.34 22.15
C PHE A 266 -12.98 13.54 23.44
N SER A 267 -13.74 12.47 23.32
CA SER A 267 -14.01 11.49 24.37
C SER A 267 -13.38 10.14 23.99
N ILE A 268 -12.81 9.44 24.96
CA ILE A 268 -12.10 8.19 24.73
C ILE A 268 -12.19 7.27 25.95
N ASP A 269 -12.38 5.98 25.69
CA ASP A 269 -12.28 4.94 26.71
C ASP A 269 -10.81 4.51 26.85
N CYS A 270 -10.28 4.53 28.07
CA CYS A 270 -8.88 4.24 28.34
C CYS A 270 -8.71 3.05 29.26
N GLU A 271 -7.86 2.12 28.83
CA GLU A 271 -7.35 1.03 29.65
C GLU A 271 -6.27 1.59 30.57
N LEU A 272 -6.43 1.35 31.88
CA LEU A 272 -5.53 1.86 32.91
C LEU A 272 -4.62 0.76 33.43
N LYS A 273 -3.46 1.15 33.97
CA LYS A 273 -2.58 0.23 34.70
C LYS A 273 -2.62 0.57 36.17
N ASN A 274 -3.31 -0.25 36.97
CA ASN A 274 -3.49 -0.05 38.41
C ASN A 274 -4.13 1.30 38.78
N GLY A 275 -5.13 1.76 38.01
CA GLY A 275 -5.79 3.05 38.23
C GLY A 275 -4.92 4.28 37.90
N VAL A 276 -3.79 4.09 37.22
CA VAL A 276 -2.91 5.18 36.77
C VAL A 276 -3.11 5.39 35.27
N PHE A 277 -3.38 6.63 34.88
CA PHE A 277 -3.29 7.07 33.50
C PHE A 277 -1.86 7.55 33.23
N GLU A 278 -1.18 6.97 32.25
CA GLU A 278 0.17 7.36 31.85
C GLU A 278 0.32 7.26 30.33
N GLU A 279 0.31 8.40 29.64
CA GLU A 279 0.31 8.44 28.18
C GLU A 279 1.20 9.55 27.62
N SER A 280 1.56 9.43 26.34
CA SER A 280 2.30 10.48 25.62
C SER A 280 1.41 11.21 24.61
N VAL A 281 1.50 12.54 24.58
CA VAL A 281 0.83 13.40 23.59
C VAL A 281 1.83 14.38 22.99
N PHE A 282 1.58 14.81 21.76
CA PHE A 282 2.36 15.79 21.05
C PHE A 282 1.57 17.09 20.88
N PHE A 283 2.17 18.21 21.28
CA PHE A 283 1.65 19.55 21.06
C PHE A 283 2.43 20.23 19.92
N GLN A 284 1.72 20.70 18.90
CA GLN A 284 2.34 21.46 17.81
C GLN A 284 2.80 22.84 18.28
N GLU A 285 1.98 23.53 19.06
CA GLU A 285 2.27 24.88 19.54
C GLU A 285 2.80 24.89 20.98
N LYS A 286 3.59 25.93 21.30
CA LYS A 286 3.97 26.23 22.67
C LYS A 286 2.82 26.90 23.41
N GLY A 287 2.72 26.68 24.72
CA GLY A 287 1.69 27.27 25.56
C GLY A 287 0.31 26.62 25.38
N THR A 288 0.24 25.38 24.87
CA THR A 288 -1.01 24.62 24.80
C THR A 288 -1.44 24.17 26.19
N THR A 289 -2.69 24.41 26.53
CA THR A 289 -3.34 23.91 27.75
C THR A 289 -4.11 22.66 27.43
N LEU A 290 -3.84 21.60 28.18
CA LEU A 290 -4.58 20.34 28.11
C LEU A 290 -5.44 20.17 29.36
N ARG A 291 -6.72 19.89 29.14
CA ARG A 291 -7.68 19.55 30.20
C ARG A 291 -8.22 18.16 29.98
N ILE A 292 -8.30 17.39 31.07
CA ILE A 292 -8.84 16.03 31.08
C ILE A 292 -9.86 15.92 32.19
N TRP A 293 -11.05 15.44 31.85
CA TRP A 293 -12.14 15.17 32.77
C TRP A 293 -12.42 13.67 32.84
N GLY A 294 -12.76 13.19 34.04
CA GLY A 294 -13.25 11.83 34.24
C GLY A 294 -14.76 11.70 34.01
N GLU A 295 -15.25 10.47 34.10
CA GLU A 295 -16.68 10.15 34.14
C GLU A 295 -17.35 10.92 35.29
N GLY A 296 -18.43 11.65 35.01
CA GLY A 296 -19.07 12.57 35.97
C GLY A 296 -18.51 14.01 36.03
N LYS A 297 -17.57 14.37 35.14
CA LYS A 297 -16.98 15.72 34.96
C LYS A 297 -16.03 16.29 36.04
N PRO A 298 -15.41 15.55 36.98
CA PRO A 298 -14.31 16.12 37.76
C PRO A 298 -13.12 16.41 36.82
N ILE A 299 -12.45 17.55 37.01
CA ILE A 299 -11.18 17.84 36.33
C ILE A 299 -10.11 16.96 36.97
N LEU A 300 -9.55 16.03 36.20
CA LEU A 300 -8.48 15.13 36.64
C LEU A 300 -7.09 15.68 36.29
N PHE A 301 -7.00 16.50 35.25
CA PHE A 301 -5.76 17.12 34.79
C PHE A 301 -6.05 18.47 34.13
N ASP A 302 -5.33 19.53 34.53
CA ASP A 302 -5.34 20.83 33.86
C ASP A 302 -3.92 21.42 33.92
N LYS A 303 -3.25 21.51 32.77
CA LYS A 303 -1.87 22.01 32.70
C LYS A 303 -1.57 22.67 31.36
N THR A 304 -0.84 23.77 31.43
CA THR A 304 -0.25 24.45 30.25
C THR A 304 1.19 24.01 30.03
N PHE A 305 1.53 23.68 28.79
CA PHE A 305 2.84 23.17 28.39
C PHE A 305 3.66 24.27 27.68
N PRO A 306 4.83 24.66 28.21
CA PRO A 306 5.57 25.81 27.67
C PRO A 306 6.33 25.51 26.37
N LYS A 307 6.43 24.25 25.95
CA LYS A 307 7.19 23.80 24.78
C LYS A 307 6.33 22.93 23.86
N SER A 308 6.53 23.09 22.55
CA SER A 308 6.08 22.14 21.52
C SER A 308 6.85 20.82 21.65
N GLY A 309 6.26 19.73 21.15
CA GLY A 309 6.86 18.40 21.16
C GLY A 309 6.05 17.36 21.94
N TRP A 310 6.67 16.19 22.16
CA TRP A 310 6.10 15.09 22.93
C TRP A 310 6.23 15.32 24.44
N HIS A 311 5.14 15.13 25.18
CA HIS A 311 5.09 15.19 26.64
C HIS A 311 4.37 13.97 27.21
N THR A 312 4.80 13.55 28.40
CA THR A 312 4.14 12.48 29.15
C THR A 312 3.18 13.08 30.16
N ILE A 313 1.96 12.56 30.16
CA ILE A 313 0.88 12.90 31.09
C ILE A 313 0.72 11.74 32.03
N LYS A 314 0.71 12.02 33.34
CA LYS A 314 0.53 11.00 34.37
C LYS A 314 -0.33 11.53 35.52
N PHE A 315 -1.38 10.80 35.87
CA PHE A 315 -2.21 11.09 37.04
C PHE A 315 -2.95 9.82 37.51
N ASN A 316 -3.40 9.83 38.77
CA ASN A 316 -4.20 8.74 39.33
C ASN A 316 -5.68 9.00 39.06
N VAL A 317 -6.39 7.97 38.62
CA VAL A 317 -7.84 7.99 38.46
C VAL A 317 -8.46 7.60 39.81
N PRO A 318 -9.39 8.41 40.39
CA PRO A 318 -9.90 8.20 41.74
C PRO A 318 -10.57 6.84 41.97
N GLU A 319 -11.26 6.33 40.96
CA GLU A 319 -11.85 5.00 41.00
C GLU A 319 -10.80 3.97 40.55
N LYS A 320 -10.54 2.96 41.39
CA LYS A 320 -9.70 1.80 41.04
C LYS A 320 -10.44 0.93 40.03
N SER A 321 -10.51 1.42 38.80
CA SER A 321 -11.02 0.71 37.65
C SER A 321 -9.87 0.44 36.69
N ASP A 322 -9.94 -0.69 35.99
CA ASP A 322 -9.01 -1.02 34.91
C ASP A 322 -9.38 -0.28 33.61
N LYS A 323 -10.52 0.40 33.58
CA LYS A 323 -10.98 1.23 32.47
C LYS A 323 -11.62 2.53 32.96
N THR A 324 -11.45 3.62 32.22
CA THR A 324 -12.13 4.88 32.51
C THR A 324 -12.47 5.61 31.22
N LYS A 325 -13.61 6.30 31.20
CA LYS A 325 -13.95 7.21 30.12
C LYS A 325 -13.41 8.61 30.42
N LEU A 326 -12.62 9.15 29.49
CA LEU A 326 -12.03 10.48 29.60
C LEU A 326 -12.60 11.40 28.54
N ARG A 327 -12.86 12.65 28.91
CA ARG A 327 -13.00 13.76 27.97
C ARG A 327 -11.70 14.54 27.97
N ILE A 328 -11.15 14.84 26.80
CA ILE A 328 -9.87 15.53 26.63
C ILE A 328 -10.09 16.74 25.74
N ALA A 329 -9.56 17.91 26.14
CA ALA A 329 -9.61 19.12 25.32
C ALA A 329 -8.30 19.89 25.35
N SER A 330 -7.90 20.39 24.18
CA SER A 330 -6.80 21.36 24.03
C SER A 330 -7.34 22.72 23.61
N ASP A 331 -6.78 23.79 24.18
CA ASP A 331 -7.17 25.17 23.85
C ASP A 331 -6.66 25.64 22.47
N LYS A 332 -5.55 25.08 21.99
CA LYS A 332 -4.99 25.37 20.66
C LYS A 332 -5.63 24.52 19.58
N LYS A 333 -5.91 25.16 18.45
CA LYS A 333 -6.43 24.55 17.22
C LYS A 333 -5.33 24.57 16.18
N ILE A 334 -5.01 23.42 15.62
CA ILE A 334 -3.90 23.24 14.68
C ILE A 334 -4.46 22.99 13.29
N SER A 335 -3.98 23.75 12.31
CA SER A 335 -4.39 23.59 10.90
C SER A 335 -3.69 22.40 10.26
N SER A 336 -4.43 21.55 9.55
CA SER A 336 -3.83 20.50 8.72
C SER A 336 -2.93 21.06 7.62
N LEU A 337 -3.17 22.28 7.14
CA LEU A 337 -2.31 22.94 6.16
C LEU A 337 -0.95 23.36 6.75
N GLN A 338 -0.84 23.44 8.07
CA GLN A 338 0.43 23.71 8.75
C GLN A 338 1.29 22.45 8.88
N VAL A 339 0.67 21.28 9.12
CA VAL A 339 1.39 20.05 9.53
C VAL A 339 1.35 18.94 8.48
N ASP A 340 0.31 18.89 7.65
CA ASP A 340 0.02 17.79 6.71
C ASP A 340 -0.55 18.33 5.37
N SER A 341 -0.09 19.49 4.91
CA SER A 341 -0.58 20.16 3.68
C SER A 341 -0.49 19.35 2.38
N ARG A 342 0.25 18.24 2.39
CA ARG A 342 0.33 17.28 1.28
C ARG A 342 -0.83 16.28 1.28
N ILE A 343 -1.42 16.01 2.44
CA ILE A 343 -2.49 15.03 2.63
C ILE A 343 -3.85 15.71 2.48
N PHE A 344 -3.95 17.00 2.80
CA PHE A 344 -5.22 17.73 2.81
C PHE A 344 -5.20 18.88 1.80
N GLY A 345 -6.26 18.99 1.01
CA GLY A 345 -6.45 20.05 0.02
C GLY A 345 -7.30 21.17 0.59
N THR A 346 -8.23 20.83 1.48
CA THR A 346 -8.95 21.75 2.35
C THR A 346 -8.45 21.65 3.79
N GLU A 347 -8.53 22.77 4.52
CA GLU A 347 -8.11 22.83 5.91
C GLU A 347 -8.98 21.94 6.81
N GLU A 348 -8.33 21.18 7.68
CA GLU A 348 -8.92 20.45 8.79
C GLU A 348 -8.34 20.99 10.10
N ILE A 349 -9.13 20.95 11.17
CA ILE A 349 -8.70 21.45 12.48
C ILE A 349 -8.43 20.29 13.43
N TYR A 350 -7.19 20.22 13.91
CA TYR A 350 -6.72 19.26 14.91
C TYR A 350 -6.61 19.92 16.29
N GLY A 351 -6.57 19.07 17.32
CA GLY A 351 -6.12 19.44 18.65
C GLY A 351 -4.68 19.01 18.88
N ILE A 352 -4.53 17.81 19.40
CA ILE A 352 -3.25 17.20 19.76
C ILE A 352 -3.04 15.90 18.99
N ARG A 353 -1.79 15.46 18.91
CA ARG A 353 -1.44 14.14 18.36
C ARG A 353 -1.18 13.15 19.50
N LEU A 354 -1.81 12.00 19.43
CA LEU A 354 -1.73 10.94 20.45
C LEU A 354 -0.54 10.02 20.20
N SER A 355 -0.04 9.30 21.20
CA SER A 355 0.91 8.19 20.99
C SER A 355 0.25 7.08 20.17
N GLN A 356 1.05 6.20 19.57
CA GLN A 356 0.53 5.15 18.68
C GLN A 356 -0.53 4.27 19.33
N ASN A 357 -0.28 3.82 20.57
CA ASN A 357 -1.12 2.90 21.32
C ASN A 357 -1.90 3.60 22.45
N PHE A 358 -2.17 4.90 22.30
CA PHE A 358 -2.81 5.71 23.33
C PHE A 358 -4.09 5.03 23.88
N CYS A 359 -4.20 5.00 25.20
CA CYS A 359 -5.30 4.41 25.96
C CYS A 359 -5.45 2.88 25.84
N ARG A 360 -4.46 2.18 25.27
CA ARG A 360 -4.48 0.73 25.08
C ARG A 360 -3.30 0.07 25.79
N ASN A 361 -3.58 -0.93 26.62
CA ASN A 361 -2.56 -1.68 27.36
C ASN A 361 -1.86 -2.74 26.50
N GLU A 362 -2.60 -3.36 25.56
CA GLU A 362 -2.09 -4.45 24.73
C GLU A 362 -1.89 -4.02 23.27
N ILE A 363 -0.78 -4.45 22.68
CA ILE A 363 -0.45 -4.10 21.31
C ILE A 363 -1.12 -5.06 20.37
N ARG A 364 -1.82 -4.50 19.38
CA ARG A 364 -2.45 -5.29 18.33
C ARG A 364 -1.38 -5.93 17.45
N LYS A 365 -1.53 -7.23 17.22
CA LYS A 365 -0.70 -8.03 16.31
C LYS A 365 -1.55 -8.49 15.13
N HIS A 366 -0.90 -8.85 14.02
CA HIS A 366 -1.51 -9.35 12.80
C HIS A 366 -2.47 -8.34 12.15
N ILE A 367 -2.01 -7.09 12.05
CA ILE A 367 -2.81 -5.94 11.57
C ILE A 367 -2.27 -5.29 10.29
N SER A 368 -1.16 -5.74 9.72
CA SER A 368 -0.52 -5.22 8.49
C SER A 368 -1.45 -5.16 7.29
N TYR A 369 -2.48 -5.99 7.30
CA TYR A 369 -3.48 -6.13 6.25
C TYR A 369 -4.88 -5.71 6.70
N ILE A 370 -5.02 -5.23 7.94
CA ILE A 370 -6.29 -4.74 8.49
C ILE A 370 -6.35 -3.24 8.28
N ARG A 371 -7.18 -2.81 7.34
CA ARG A 371 -7.44 -1.38 7.13
C ARG A 371 -8.17 -0.81 8.35
N ILE A 372 -7.64 0.30 8.89
CA ILE A 372 -8.22 0.99 10.04
C ILE A 372 -9.11 2.14 9.51
N PRO A 373 -10.38 2.25 9.92
CA PRO A 373 -11.20 3.40 9.56
C PRO A 373 -10.67 4.67 10.23
N GLY A 374 -10.58 5.76 9.49
CA GLY A 374 -10.09 7.04 9.99
C GLY A 374 -10.88 8.24 9.46
N LEU A 375 -10.66 9.40 10.07
CA LEU A 375 -11.24 10.66 9.62
C LEU A 375 -10.75 11.09 8.24
N ASP A 376 -9.58 10.60 7.81
CA ASP A 376 -9.04 10.81 6.47
C ASP A 376 -10.00 10.32 5.38
N ASP A 377 -10.66 9.18 5.61
CA ASP A 377 -11.65 8.57 4.74
C ASP A 377 -13.03 9.20 4.91
N SER A 378 -13.53 9.25 6.15
CA SER A 378 -14.91 9.66 6.41
C SER A 378 -15.16 11.12 6.05
N ARG A 379 -14.17 12.00 6.20
CA ARG A 379 -14.30 13.40 5.77
C ARG A 379 -14.64 13.49 4.28
N ILE A 380 -13.99 12.67 3.44
CA ILE A 380 -14.12 12.74 1.98
C ILE A 380 -15.51 12.25 1.57
N SER A 381 -15.97 11.14 2.14
CA SER A 381 -17.30 10.60 1.86
C SER A 381 -18.44 11.53 2.32
N ASN A 382 -18.17 12.43 3.26
CA ASN A 382 -19.13 13.41 3.77
C ASN A 382 -19.09 14.78 3.06
N MET A 383 -18.14 15.02 2.15
CA MET A 383 -18.06 16.29 1.43
C MET A 383 -19.21 16.48 0.45
N ASP A 384 -19.58 17.74 0.19
CA ASP A 384 -20.32 18.07 -1.02
C ASP A 384 -19.40 18.03 -2.25
N ASP A 385 -20.00 18.01 -3.43
CA ASP A 385 -19.27 17.82 -4.69
C ASP A 385 -18.30 18.97 -5.01
N VAL A 386 -18.61 20.20 -4.59
CA VAL A 386 -17.76 21.38 -4.82
C VAL A 386 -16.55 21.32 -3.91
N THR A 387 -16.77 21.04 -2.63
CA THR A 387 -15.73 20.88 -1.61
C THR A 387 -14.80 19.72 -1.97
N TYR A 388 -15.34 18.58 -2.38
CA TYR A 388 -14.54 17.44 -2.84
C TYR A 388 -13.64 17.84 -4.02
N SER A 389 -14.20 18.46 -5.06
CA SER A 389 -13.42 18.83 -6.25
C SER A 389 -12.30 19.82 -5.91
N LYS A 390 -12.53 20.73 -4.95
CA LYS A 390 -11.49 21.62 -4.42
C LYS A 390 -10.42 20.85 -3.65
N ASP A 391 -10.80 20.02 -2.67
CA ASP A 391 -9.86 19.21 -1.87
C ASP A 391 -9.01 18.30 -2.76
N TYR A 392 -9.64 17.62 -3.71
CA TYR A 392 -8.98 16.72 -4.66
C TYR A 392 -7.99 17.47 -5.55
N THR A 393 -8.39 18.60 -6.13
CA THR A 393 -7.51 19.42 -6.98
C THR A 393 -6.28 19.87 -6.19
N GLU A 394 -6.47 20.40 -4.99
CA GLU A 394 -5.38 20.92 -4.16
C GLU A 394 -4.44 19.83 -3.62
N ARG A 395 -4.96 18.63 -3.32
CA ARG A 395 -4.15 17.46 -2.90
C ARG A 395 -3.33 16.89 -4.03
N ILE A 396 -3.97 16.64 -5.18
CA ILE A 396 -3.39 15.84 -6.24
C ILE A 396 -2.60 16.71 -7.23
N TYR A 397 -3.12 17.91 -7.53
CA TYR A 397 -2.60 18.82 -8.56
C TYR A 397 -2.04 20.13 -8.01
N GLY A 398 -2.25 20.49 -6.74
CA GLY A 398 -1.71 21.72 -6.16
C GLY A 398 -0.21 21.62 -5.83
N TYR A 399 0.57 22.67 -6.09
CA TYR A 399 1.99 22.75 -5.70
C TYR A 399 2.14 23.03 -4.21
N LYS A 400 3.04 22.29 -3.53
CA LYS A 400 3.27 22.43 -2.08
C LYS A 400 4.75 22.72 -1.73
N GLY A 401 5.50 23.31 -2.66
CA GLY A 401 6.87 23.81 -2.42
C GLY A 401 8.00 22.97 -3.05
N GLU A 402 9.26 23.39 -2.87
CA GLU A 402 10.42 22.88 -3.62
C GLU A 402 10.69 21.37 -3.46
N SER A 403 10.18 20.76 -2.39
CA SER A 403 10.32 19.33 -2.12
C SER A 403 9.21 18.46 -2.72
N SER A 404 8.17 19.06 -3.32
CA SER A 404 7.16 18.32 -4.07
C SER A 404 7.69 18.01 -5.46
N LYS A 405 8.32 16.84 -5.63
CA LYS A 405 8.45 16.23 -6.96
C LYS A 405 7.05 16.07 -7.55
N MET A 406 6.93 16.17 -8.89
CA MET A 406 5.69 15.83 -9.58
C MET A 406 5.20 14.46 -9.07
N SER A 407 3.96 14.41 -8.59
CA SER A 407 3.40 13.16 -8.08
C SER A 407 3.21 12.18 -9.24
N ARG A 408 3.45 10.89 -9.00
CA ARG A 408 3.16 9.83 -9.97
C ARG A 408 1.70 9.91 -10.46
N LEU A 409 0.79 10.36 -9.61
CA LEU A 409 -0.63 10.53 -9.96
C LEU A 409 -0.84 11.51 -11.12
N VAL A 410 -0.09 12.60 -11.18
CA VAL A 410 -0.12 13.55 -12.30
C VAL A 410 0.41 12.89 -13.58
N THR A 411 1.51 12.13 -13.50
CA THR A 411 2.07 11.38 -14.63
C THR A 411 1.07 10.37 -15.17
N LEU A 412 0.37 9.63 -14.30
CA LEU A 412 -0.67 8.69 -14.70
C LEU A 412 -1.82 9.39 -15.44
N ARG A 413 -2.25 10.58 -15.00
CA ARG A 413 -3.26 11.37 -15.74
C ARG A 413 -2.75 11.76 -17.12
N MET A 414 -1.51 12.24 -17.23
CA MET A 414 -0.90 12.57 -18.52
C MET A 414 -0.91 11.36 -19.47
N ALA A 415 -0.54 10.19 -18.95
CA ALA A 415 -0.51 8.96 -19.74
C ALA A 415 -1.91 8.57 -20.23
N LYS A 416 -2.95 8.74 -19.40
CA LYS A 416 -4.35 8.52 -19.81
C LYS A 416 -4.81 9.50 -20.87
N ILE A 417 -4.50 10.79 -20.74
CA ILE A 417 -4.79 11.80 -21.76
C ILE A 417 -4.10 11.43 -23.09
N LYS A 418 -2.88 10.93 -23.02
CA LYS A 418 -2.12 10.46 -24.17
C LYS A 418 -2.73 9.21 -24.81
N LEU A 419 -3.14 8.22 -24.00
CA LEU A 419 -3.89 7.06 -24.49
C LEU A 419 -5.24 7.43 -25.12
N ALA A 420 -5.89 8.49 -24.62
CA ALA A 420 -7.15 8.97 -25.18
C ALA A 420 -7.05 9.41 -26.64
N SER A 421 -5.87 9.86 -27.09
CA SER A 421 -5.63 10.21 -28.49
C SER A 421 -5.27 9.01 -29.37
N SER A 422 -5.08 7.82 -28.79
CA SER A 422 -4.74 6.64 -29.57
C SER A 422 -5.91 6.22 -30.48
N PRO A 423 -5.68 6.02 -31.79
CA PRO A 423 -6.72 5.60 -32.70
C PRO A 423 -7.14 4.13 -32.51
N LYS A 424 -6.33 3.34 -31.78
CA LYS A 424 -6.57 1.91 -31.56
C LYS A 424 -6.03 1.46 -30.20
N PHE A 425 -6.47 0.28 -29.77
CA PHE A 425 -5.85 -0.43 -28.66
C PHE A 425 -4.52 -1.06 -29.07
N PHE A 426 -3.58 -1.08 -28.14
CA PHE A 426 -2.31 -1.79 -28.25
C PHE A 426 -1.86 -2.23 -26.86
N VAL A 427 -1.06 -3.29 -26.82
CA VAL A 427 -0.56 -3.94 -25.59
C VAL A 427 0.93 -3.68 -25.40
N TRP A 428 1.39 -3.82 -24.16
CA TRP A 428 2.81 -3.85 -23.79
C TRP A 428 3.05 -4.94 -22.74
N SER A 429 4.29 -5.03 -22.24
CA SER A 429 4.73 -6.16 -21.42
C SER A 429 3.86 -6.48 -20.20
N GLU A 430 3.31 -5.50 -19.49
CA GLU A 430 2.47 -5.75 -18.31
C GLU A 430 1.18 -6.52 -18.66
N LEU A 431 0.52 -6.19 -19.77
CA LEU A 431 -0.66 -6.93 -20.24
C LEU A 431 -0.30 -8.36 -20.70
N GLU A 432 0.86 -8.52 -21.35
CA GLU A 432 1.36 -9.84 -21.73
C GLU A 432 1.72 -10.70 -20.51
N TYR A 433 2.28 -10.10 -19.46
CA TYR A 433 2.54 -10.80 -18.21
C TYR A 433 1.27 -11.21 -17.49
N LEU A 434 0.26 -10.33 -17.48
CA LEU A 434 -1.06 -10.66 -16.95
C LEU A 434 -1.61 -11.93 -17.60
N LYS A 435 -1.62 -11.96 -18.93
CA LYS A 435 -2.10 -13.11 -19.70
C LYS A 435 -1.37 -14.40 -19.33
N LYS A 436 -0.03 -14.37 -19.33
CA LYS A 436 0.79 -15.54 -18.99
C LYS A 436 0.54 -16.04 -17.56
N ALA A 437 0.28 -15.14 -16.61
CA ALA A 437 -0.02 -15.51 -15.23
C ALA A 437 -1.38 -16.22 -15.15
N VAL A 438 -2.41 -15.68 -15.82
CA VAL A 438 -3.74 -16.29 -15.91
C VAL A 438 -3.66 -17.68 -16.54
N GLU A 439 -3.04 -17.80 -17.72
CA GLU A 439 -2.90 -19.08 -18.43
C GLU A 439 -2.20 -20.14 -17.57
N TYR A 440 -1.16 -19.75 -16.83
CA TYR A 440 -0.49 -20.66 -15.91
C TYR A 440 -1.42 -21.15 -14.80
N LEU A 441 -2.14 -20.26 -14.12
CA LEU A 441 -3.03 -20.63 -13.02
C LEU A 441 -4.18 -21.51 -13.50
N GLU A 442 -4.77 -21.21 -14.66
CA GLU A 442 -5.77 -22.07 -15.29
C GLU A 442 -5.21 -23.48 -15.56
N SER A 443 -3.97 -23.58 -16.04
CA SER A 443 -3.29 -24.86 -16.28
C SER A 443 -3.05 -25.67 -15.00
N GLN A 444 -2.92 -24.99 -13.85
CA GLN A 444 -2.87 -25.61 -12.51
C GLN A 444 -4.26 -25.95 -11.98
N GLY A 445 -5.31 -25.70 -12.77
CA GLY A 445 -6.69 -25.95 -12.41
C GLY A 445 -7.28 -24.95 -11.42
N ILE A 446 -6.60 -23.83 -11.16
CA ILE A 446 -7.03 -22.75 -10.27
C ILE A 446 -7.96 -21.82 -11.04
N GLN A 447 -9.12 -21.47 -10.47
CA GLN A 447 -9.99 -20.45 -11.06
C GLN A 447 -9.38 -19.07 -10.90
N VAL A 448 -9.58 -18.20 -11.88
CA VAL A 448 -9.11 -16.82 -11.85
C VAL A 448 -10.26 -15.87 -12.14
N VAL A 449 -10.57 -15.01 -11.19
CA VAL A 449 -11.44 -13.85 -11.41
C VAL A 449 -10.56 -12.63 -11.54
N LEU A 450 -10.59 -11.98 -12.71
CA LEU A 450 -9.99 -10.67 -12.90
C LEU A 450 -11.03 -9.58 -12.73
N VAL A 451 -10.74 -8.63 -11.85
CA VAL A 451 -11.58 -7.47 -11.61
C VAL A 451 -10.94 -6.23 -12.21
N ASN A 452 -11.65 -5.54 -13.11
CA ASN A 452 -11.35 -4.15 -13.41
C ASN A 452 -11.88 -3.27 -12.28
N SER A 453 -10.98 -2.93 -11.34
CA SER A 453 -11.24 -2.06 -10.20
C SER A 453 -11.70 -0.69 -10.68
N PRO A 454 -12.67 -0.05 -10.01
CA PRO A 454 -13.15 1.23 -10.45
C PRO A 454 -12.05 2.29 -10.28
N GLU A 455 -12.18 3.36 -11.06
CA GLU A 455 -11.32 4.53 -11.00
C GLU A 455 -12.19 5.75 -10.73
N ASN A 456 -11.61 6.76 -10.06
CA ASN A 456 -12.28 8.02 -9.80
C ASN A 456 -12.85 8.59 -11.12
N PRO A 457 -14.16 8.87 -11.20
CA PRO A 457 -14.80 9.37 -12.42
C PRO A 457 -14.07 10.58 -13.04
N PHE A 458 -13.51 11.46 -12.22
CA PHE A 458 -12.75 12.64 -12.66
C PHE A 458 -11.45 12.30 -13.42
N GLU A 459 -10.85 11.15 -13.13
CA GLU A 459 -9.66 10.66 -13.82
C GLU A 459 -10.02 9.74 -14.98
N ARG A 460 -11.12 8.99 -14.83
CA ARG A 460 -11.59 8.04 -15.82
C ARG A 460 -12.16 8.73 -17.07
N GLU A 461 -12.90 9.82 -16.88
CA GLU A 461 -13.58 10.54 -17.98
C GLU A 461 -12.61 11.03 -19.07
N VAL A 462 -11.32 11.21 -18.76
CA VAL A 462 -10.35 11.74 -19.72
C VAL A 462 -10.03 10.78 -20.87
N TYR A 463 -10.34 9.49 -20.72
CA TYR A 463 -9.97 8.46 -21.68
C TYR A 463 -10.97 7.31 -21.83
N GLU A 464 -12.00 7.19 -20.99
CA GLU A 464 -12.95 6.05 -21.02
C GLU A 464 -13.71 5.87 -22.33
N THR A 465 -13.90 6.96 -23.09
CA THR A 465 -14.57 6.91 -24.39
C THR A 465 -13.65 6.54 -25.55
N SER A 466 -12.33 6.50 -25.31
CA SER A 466 -11.30 6.29 -26.32
C SER A 466 -11.32 4.88 -26.92
N PRO A 467 -10.83 4.71 -28.17
CA PRO A 467 -10.61 3.39 -28.75
C PRO A 467 -9.69 2.51 -27.90
N TRP A 468 -8.67 3.10 -27.26
CA TRP A 468 -7.75 2.34 -26.42
C TRP A 468 -8.45 1.75 -25.19
N TYR A 469 -9.23 2.54 -24.44
CA TYR A 469 -9.91 2.04 -23.23
C TYR A 469 -10.92 0.94 -23.55
N LYS A 470 -11.70 1.11 -24.62
CA LYS A 470 -12.65 0.07 -25.08
C LYS A 470 -11.93 -1.22 -25.45
N GLY A 471 -10.80 -1.13 -26.15
CA GLY A 471 -10.01 -2.31 -26.46
C GLY A 471 -9.31 -2.91 -25.25
N TYR A 472 -8.91 -2.12 -24.26
CA TYR A 472 -8.41 -2.61 -22.97
C TYR A 472 -9.47 -3.46 -22.24
N ILE A 473 -10.70 -2.96 -22.11
CA ILE A 473 -11.79 -3.73 -21.50
C ILE A 473 -12.06 -5.01 -22.29
N SER A 474 -12.16 -4.91 -23.62
CA SER A 474 -12.36 -6.09 -24.48
C SER A 474 -11.21 -7.10 -24.38
N TYR A 475 -9.97 -6.63 -24.24
CA TYR A 475 -8.81 -7.50 -24.02
C TYR A 475 -8.91 -8.24 -22.69
N LEU A 476 -9.33 -7.56 -21.61
CA LEU A 476 -9.53 -8.22 -20.32
C LEU A 476 -10.69 -9.21 -20.35
N GLU A 477 -11.80 -8.90 -21.01
CA GLU A 477 -12.94 -9.82 -21.17
C GLU A 477 -12.54 -11.15 -21.83
N ASN A 478 -11.58 -11.11 -22.77
CA ASN A 478 -11.16 -12.26 -23.58
C ASN A 478 -9.77 -12.79 -23.21
N LEU A 479 -9.27 -12.48 -22.00
CA LEU A 479 -7.89 -12.77 -21.61
C LEU A 479 -7.61 -14.26 -21.39
N GLY A 480 -8.53 -14.97 -20.72
CA GLY A 480 -8.40 -16.38 -20.32
C GLY A 480 -9.39 -17.32 -20.99
N LYS A 481 -9.50 -18.55 -20.47
CA LYS A 481 -10.35 -19.63 -21.04
C LYS A 481 -11.41 -20.08 -20.02
N ASP A 482 -11.60 -21.39 -19.87
CA ASP A 482 -12.72 -22.00 -19.14
C ASP A 482 -12.69 -21.76 -17.62
N LYS A 483 -11.52 -21.43 -17.04
CA LYS A 483 -11.37 -21.17 -15.60
C LYS A 483 -11.16 -19.70 -15.29
N TYR A 484 -11.43 -18.84 -16.27
CA TYR A 484 -11.28 -17.41 -16.18
C TYR A 484 -12.63 -16.71 -16.18
N THR A 485 -12.75 -15.67 -15.38
CA THR A 485 -13.92 -14.78 -15.40
C THR A 485 -13.46 -13.35 -15.24
N PHE A 486 -14.02 -12.46 -16.05
CA PHE A 486 -13.82 -11.03 -15.93
C PHE A 486 -15.04 -10.36 -15.26
N LYS A 487 -14.78 -9.48 -14.29
CA LYS A 487 -15.81 -8.64 -13.65
C LYS A 487 -15.37 -7.18 -13.72
N ASN A 488 -16.30 -6.28 -14.04
CA ASN A 488 -16.01 -4.85 -14.16
C ASN A 488 -16.79 -4.06 -13.11
N ALA A 489 -16.07 -3.49 -12.13
CA ALA A 489 -16.67 -2.78 -11.00
C ALA A 489 -16.97 -1.30 -11.28
N VAL A 490 -16.63 -0.80 -12.47
CA VAL A 490 -16.74 0.64 -12.82
C VAL A 490 -18.15 1.20 -12.61
N SER A 491 -19.19 0.44 -12.97
CA SER A 491 -20.59 0.88 -12.86
C SER A 491 -21.08 1.04 -11.42
N ASP A 492 -20.45 0.35 -10.46
CA ASP A 492 -20.85 0.31 -9.06
C ASP A 492 -20.32 1.51 -8.26
N PHE A 493 -19.37 2.26 -8.82
CA PHE A 493 -18.68 3.38 -8.16
C PHE A 493 -18.69 4.64 -9.04
N LYS A 494 -19.87 5.25 -9.14
CA LYS A 494 -20.10 6.50 -9.91
C LYS A 494 -19.84 7.77 -9.09
N ASP A 495 -19.85 7.68 -7.77
CA ASP A 495 -19.60 8.84 -6.90
C ASP A 495 -18.08 9.03 -6.71
N LYS A 496 -17.57 10.18 -7.13
CA LYS A 496 -16.17 10.59 -6.95
C LYS A 496 -15.74 10.59 -5.47
N LYS A 497 -16.65 10.82 -4.54
CA LYS A 497 -16.40 10.78 -3.08
C LYS A 497 -16.18 9.37 -2.53
N SER A 498 -16.35 8.35 -3.36
CA SER A 498 -15.92 6.98 -3.07
C SER A 498 -14.39 6.83 -3.13
N PHE A 499 -13.65 7.85 -3.59
CA PHE A 499 -12.22 7.76 -3.84
C PHE A 499 -11.42 8.78 -3.05
N LEU A 500 -10.36 8.31 -2.40
CA LEU A 500 -9.34 9.14 -1.76
C LEU A 500 -8.54 9.89 -2.82
N ASP A 501 -8.10 9.19 -3.86
CA ASP A 501 -7.23 9.69 -4.93
C ASP A 501 -7.69 9.12 -6.28
N PRO A 502 -6.89 9.10 -7.37
CA PRO A 502 -7.34 8.52 -8.63
C PRO A 502 -7.89 7.09 -8.57
N HIS A 503 -7.39 6.22 -7.68
CA HIS A 503 -7.69 4.77 -7.74
C HIS A 503 -7.89 4.08 -6.37
N HIS A 504 -7.61 4.74 -5.25
CA HIS A 504 -7.88 4.18 -3.92
C HIS A 504 -9.28 4.55 -3.44
N LEU A 505 -10.07 3.54 -3.07
CA LEU A 505 -11.39 3.74 -2.45
C LEU A 505 -11.28 4.26 -1.02
N THR A 506 -12.25 5.05 -0.57
CA THR A 506 -12.44 5.37 0.86
C THR A 506 -12.80 4.11 1.64
N TYR A 507 -12.69 4.15 2.97
CA TYR A 507 -13.04 3.01 3.82
C TYR A 507 -14.49 2.54 3.57
N GLN A 508 -15.44 3.47 3.55
CA GLN A 508 -16.87 3.18 3.31
C GLN A 508 -17.09 2.57 1.92
N ALA A 509 -16.41 3.09 0.91
CA ALA A 509 -16.48 2.51 -0.43
C ALA A 509 -15.81 1.12 -0.47
N SER A 510 -14.79 0.87 0.34
CA SER A 510 -14.14 -0.45 0.44
C SER A 510 -15.02 -1.50 1.12
N GLU A 511 -15.89 -1.11 2.05
CA GLU A 511 -16.92 -2.01 2.58
C GLU A 511 -17.88 -2.45 1.48
N LYS A 512 -18.35 -1.49 0.66
CA LYS A 512 -19.22 -1.77 -0.49
C LYS A 512 -18.56 -2.68 -1.52
N SER A 513 -17.29 -2.43 -1.89
CA SER A 513 -16.59 -3.29 -2.85
C SER A 513 -16.30 -4.67 -2.27
N SER A 514 -16.00 -4.77 -0.97
CA SER A 514 -15.79 -6.07 -0.31
C SER A 514 -17.06 -6.92 -0.33
N ASP A 515 -18.22 -6.30 -0.12
CA ASP A 515 -19.53 -6.96 -0.23
C ASP A 515 -19.78 -7.46 -1.66
N LEU A 516 -19.53 -6.61 -2.66
CA LEU A 516 -19.64 -6.97 -4.07
C LEU A 516 -18.68 -8.09 -4.48
N PHE A 517 -17.43 -8.02 -4.02
CA PHE A 517 -16.40 -9.02 -4.32
C PHE A 517 -16.72 -10.35 -3.66
N ALA A 518 -17.24 -10.35 -2.43
CA ALA A 518 -17.71 -11.57 -1.78
C ALA A 518 -18.84 -12.24 -2.59
N ASP A 519 -19.78 -11.46 -3.14
CA ASP A 519 -20.84 -12.02 -3.99
C ASP A 519 -20.29 -12.66 -5.26
N TRP A 520 -19.33 -12.00 -5.94
CA TRP A 520 -18.68 -12.58 -7.12
C TRP A 520 -17.85 -13.83 -6.78
N ILE A 521 -17.15 -13.83 -5.65
CA ILE A 521 -16.41 -15.01 -5.17
C ILE A 521 -17.37 -16.17 -4.89
N LEU A 522 -18.50 -15.88 -4.25
CA LEU A 522 -19.52 -16.88 -3.94
C LEU A 522 -20.12 -17.47 -5.23
N GLU A 523 -20.53 -16.62 -6.17
CA GLU A 523 -21.02 -16.99 -7.51
C GLU A 523 -20.04 -17.96 -8.18
N THR A 524 -18.77 -17.56 -8.34
CA THR A 524 -17.74 -18.35 -9.02
C THR A 524 -17.44 -19.70 -8.34
N LEU A 525 -17.48 -19.78 -7.01
CA LEU A 525 -17.13 -21.00 -6.27
C LEU A 525 -18.32 -21.89 -5.91
N THR A 526 -19.55 -21.48 -6.24
CA THR A 526 -20.77 -22.26 -5.99
C THR A 526 -21.51 -22.67 -7.27
N GLU A 527 -21.27 -22.00 -8.39
CA GLU A 527 -21.70 -22.48 -9.70
C GLU A 527 -21.02 -23.81 -10.03
N LYS A 528 -21.84 -24.80 -10.42
CA LYS A 528 -21.45 -26.18 -10.72
C LYS A 528 -21.33 -26.42 -12.22
#